data_AF-A0A3L7K4B8-F1
#
_entry.id   AF-A0A3L7K4B8-F1
#
_cell.length_a   1.000
_cell.length_b   1.000
_cell.length_c   1.000
_cell.angle_alpha   90.00
_cell.angle_beta   90.00
_cell.angle_gamma   90.00
#
_symmetry.space_group_name_H-M   'P 1'
#
loop_
_entity.id
_entity.type
_entity.pdbx_description
1 polymer ?
#
loop_
_entity_poly.entity_id
_entity_poly.type
_entity_poly.pdbx_seq_one_letter_code
_entity_poly.pdbx_strand_id
1 'polypeptide(L)'
;MNYEEGAPLDFSRFREKKQNIAEDKTWSIYLNAIQYAERKVNIREKVRGKHIFSQLVDKGADEIIGGLEEAFFEWFLFDYKTISGKTIFHTFMNHTHQEWTEPERIQGALFLTAALEPVEITDVLSPNQFEVMPVLGKGSSSLVISKEPLDICVGYAFLRKIPLITTDMLIGSVFVVKEWRVIEKLLADYKDAEKRGKKMTWRAFLKENSMKYAFCPESSL
;
A
#
# COMPACT_ATOMS: atom_id res chain seq x y z
N MET A 1 8.44 12.69 -51.17
CA MET A 1 7.94 12.08 -49.91
C MET A 1 7.95 13.21 -48.90
N ASN A 2 6.81 13.87 -48.73
CA ASN A 2 6.73 15.08 -47.91
C ASN A 2 6.71 14.67 -46.44
N TYR A 3 7.75 15.08 -45.70
CA TYR A 3 7.68 15.11 -44.25
C TYR A 3 6.85 16.33 -43.88
N GLU A 4 5.66 16.12 -43.32
CA GLU A 4 4.96 17.20 -42.63
C GLU A 4 5.72 17.54 -41.35
N GLU A 5 6.50 18.61 -41.42
CA GLU A 5 7.00 19.34 -40.27
C GLU A 5 5.83 19.95 -39.48
N GLY A 6 5.78 19.70 -38.17
CA GLY A 6 5.05 20.57 -37.24
C GLY A 6 3.67 20.13 -36.79
N ALA A 7 3.36 18.83 -36.70
CA ALA A 7 2.23 18.40 -35.86
C ALA A 7 2.52 18.78 -34.40
N PRO A 8 1.66 19.58 -33.72
CA PRO A 8 1.88 19.93 -32.33
C PRO A 8 1.96 18.66 -31.49
N LEU A 9 3.02 18.54 -30.68
CA LEU A 9 3.20 17.40 -29.79
C LEU A 9 2.01 17.33 -28.84
N ASP A 10 1.20 16.27 -28.94
CA ASP A 10 0.07 16.04 -28.05
C ASP A 10 0.60 15.54 -26.69
N PHE A 11 0.92 16.49 -25.82
CA PHE A 11 1.41 16.23 -24.47
C PHE A 11 0.41 15.44 -23.62
N SER A 12 -0.89 15.55 -23.90
CA SER A 12 -1.94 14.83 -23.19
C SER A 12 -1.86 13.33 -23.51
N ARG A 13 -1.82 12.98 -24.81
CA ARG A 13 -1.63 11.58 -25.24
C ARG A 13 -0.31 10.98 -24.76
N PHE A 14 0.75 11.78 -24.77
CA PHE A 14 2.05 11.31 -24.27
C PHE A 14 2.03 11.03 -22.77
N ARG A 15 1.34 11.88 -21.98
CA ARG A 15 1.18 11.70 -20.54
C ARG A 15 0.34 10.47 -20.22
N GLU A 16 -0.78 10.29 -20.91
CA GLU A 16 -1.65 9.11 -20.78
C GLU A 16 -0.89 7.82 -21.11
N LYS A 17 -0.14 7.80 -22.21
CA LYS A 17 0.70 6.64 -22.56
C LYS A 17 1.70 6.30 -21.45
N LYS A 18 2.38 7.31 -20.89
CA LYS A 18 3.33 7.09 -19.79
C LYS A 18 2.64 6.62 -18.51
N GLN A 19 1.44 7.13 -18.22
CA GLN A 19 0.63 6.74 -17.08
C GLN A 19 0.24 5.26 -17.19
N ASN A 20 -0.28 4.82 -18.34
CA ASN A 20 -0.62 3.41 -18.58
C ASN A 20 0.60 2.48 -18.43
N ILE A 21 1.77 2.88 -18.96
CA ILE A 21 3.02 2.13 -18.78
C ILE A 21 3.40 2.04 -17.30
N ALA A 22 3.27 3.13 -16.54
CA ALA A 22 3.59 3.15 -15.12
C ALA A 22 2.65 2.23 -14.32
N GLU A 23 1.36 2.22 -14.67
CA GLU A 23 0.37 1.32 -14.06
C GLU A 23 0.69 -0.15 -14.29
N ASP A 24 0.94 -0.55 -15.54
CA ASP A 24 1.20 -1.94 -15.89
C ASP A 24 2.50 -2.44 -15.24
N LYS A 25 3.53 -1.60 -15.21
CA LYS A 25 4.79 -1.90 -14.52
C LYS A 25 4.61 -2.02 -13.02
N THR A 26 3.88 -1.10 -12.41
CA THR A 26 3.61 -1.11 -10.97
C THR A 26 2.83 -2.37 -10.58
N TRP A 27 1.81 -2.74 -11.35
CA TRP A 27 1.06 -3.97 -11.13
C TRP A 27 1.93 -5.22 -11.27
N SER A 28 2.74 -5.29 -12.32
CA SER A 28 3.66 -6.40 -12.54
C SER A 28 4.67 -6.55 -11.40
N ILE A 29 5.27 -5.46 -10.93
CA ILE A 29 6.17 -5.47 -9.77
C ILE A 29 5.45 -6.00 -8.53
N TYR A 30 4.23 -5.53 -8.28
CA TYR A 30 3.42 -5.98 -7.14
C TYR A 30 3.14 -7.49 -7.18
N LEU A 31 2.60 -8.00 -8.30
CA LEU A 31 2.29 -9.42 -8.45
C LEU A 31 3.53 -10.31 -8.31
N ASN A 32 4.65 -9.91 -8.92
CA ASN A 32 5.90 -10.66 -8.81
C ASN A 32 6.43 -10.67 -7.38
N ALA A 33 6.29 -9.55 -6.64
CA ALA A 33 6.72 -9.45 -5.26
C ALA A 33 5.86 -10.31 -4.31
N ILE A 34 4.54 -10.36 -4.52
CA ILE A 34 3.63 -11.25 -3.78
C ILE A 34 3.98 -12.72 -4.04
N GLN A 35 4.13 -13.12 -5.31
CA GLN A 35 4.52 -14.49 -5.65
C GLN A 35 5.90 -14.86 -5.07
N TYR A 36 6.84 -13.92 -5.02
CA TYR A 36 8.12 -14.12 -4.35
C TYR A 36 7.93 -14.37 -2.85
N ALA A 37 7.11 -13.56 -2.18
CA ALA A 37 6.80 -13.73 -0.75
C ALA A 37 6.17 -15.11 -0.48
N GLU A 38 5.24 -15.55 -1.31
CA GLU A 38 4.57 -16.84 -1.20
C GLU A 38 5.49 -18.03 -1.46
N ARG A 39 6.35 -17.96 -2.50
CA ARG A 39 7.04 -19.15 -3.03
C ARG A 39 8.51 -19.24 -2.68
N LYS A 40 9.18 -18.11 -2.49
CA LYS A 40 10.66 -18.05 -2.38
C LYS A 40 11.16 -17.71 -0.99
N VAL A 41 10.37 -16.99 -0.19
CA VAL A 41 10.78 -16.66 1.17
C VAL A 41 10.89 -17.92 2.03
N ASN A 42 11.86 -17.93 2.95
CA ASN A 42 12.10 -19.04 3.86
C ASN A 42 10.85 -19.34 4.72
N ILE A 43 10.51 -20.62 4.86
CA ILE A 43 9.32 -21.05 5.62
C ILE A 43 9.35 -20.60 7.09
N ARG A 44 10.54 -20.57 7.73
CA ARG A 44 10.66 -20.11 9.13
C ARG A 44 10.31 -18.64 9.28
N GLU A 45 10.69 -17.82 8.31
CA GLU A 45 10.33 -16.40 8.31
C GLU A 45 8.83 -16.21 8.10
N LYS A 46 8.19 -17.01 7.23
CA LYS A 46 6.73 -16.96 7.06
C LYS A 46 6.00 -17.36 8.34
N VAL A 47 6.41 -18.46 8.98
CA VAL A 47 5.81 -18.92 10.24
C VAL A 47 5.96 -17.86 11.33
N ARG A 48 7.16 -17.27 11.47
CA ARG A 48 7.41 -16.17 12.41
C ARG A 48 6.55 -14.95 12.10
N GLY A 49 6.50 -14.53 10.82
CA GLY A 49 5.66 -13.43 10.37
C GLY A 49 4.20 -13.67 10.69
N LYS A 50 3.68 -14.88 10.39
CA LYS A 50 2.29 -15.26 10.63
C LYS A 50 1.95 -15.19 12.12
N HIS A 51 2.84 -15.66 12.99
CA HIS A 51 2.67 -15.55 14.44
C HIS A 51 2.62 -14.09 14.93
N ILE A 52 3.49 -13.23 14.41
CA ILE A 52 3.46 -11.79 14.76
C ILE A 52 2.19 -11.13 14.24
N PHE A 53 1.80 -11.44 13.00
CA PHE A 53 0.58 -10.91 12.41
C PHE A 53 -0.67 -11.33 13.20
N SER A 54 -0.74 -12.59 13.63
CA SER A 54 -1.86 -13.09 14.43
C SER A 54 -2.03 -12.32 15.73
N GLN A 55 -0.93 -11.93 16.38
CA GLN A 55 -0.93 -11.06 17.55
C GLN A 55 -1.37 -9.62 17.22
N LEU A 56 -0.99 -9.09 16.05
CA LEU A 56 -1.35 -7.74 15.62
C LEU A 56 -2.85 -7.58 15.36
N VAL A 57 -3.50 -8.62 14.85
CA VAL A 57 -4.93 -8.61 14.49
C VAL A 57 -5.82 -9.30 15.52
N ASP A 58 -5.26 -9.76 16.64
CA ASP A 58 -5.94 -10.50 17.71
C ASP A 58 -6.74 -11.72 17.20
N LYS A 59 -6.06 -12.55 16.40
CA LYS A 59 -6.59 -13.81 15.85
C LYS A 59 -5.61 -14.95 16.09
N GLY A 60 -6.13 -16.18 16.15
CA GLY A 60 -5.31 -17.39 16.11
C GLY A 60 -4.59 -17.55 14.77
N ALA A 61 -3.42 -18.19 14.77
CA ALA A 61 -2.65 -18.41 13.53
C ALA A 61 -3.42 -19.28 12.51
N ASP A 62 -4.26 -20.19 12.99
CA ASP A 62 -5.11 -21.06 12.17
C ASP A 62 -6.35 -20.32 11.60
N GLU A 63 -6.67 -19.13 12.12
CA GLU A 63 -7.76 -18.27 11.64
C GLU A 63 -7.32 -17.32 10.51
N ILE A 64 -6.02 -17.24 10.23
CA ILE A 64 -5.48 -16.47 9.10
C ILE A 64 -5.63 -17.31 7.84
N ILE A 65 -6.80 -17.15 7.21
CA ILE A 65 -7.25 -17.78 5.95
C ILE A 65 -8.04 -16.77 5.10
N GLY A 66 -8.18 -17.01 3.80
CA GLY A 66 -8.96 -16.17 2.88
C GLY A 66 -8.43 -14.73 2.83
N GLY A 67 -9.32 -13.73 2.93
CA GLY A 67 -8.92 -12.31 2.89
C GLY A 67 -7.93 -11.91 4.01
N LEU A 68 -7.91 -12.61 5.15
CA LEU A 68 -6.93 -12.35 6.20
C LEU A 68 -5.54 -12.90 5.85
N GLU A 69 -5.48 -13.97 5.05
CA GLU A 69 -4.22 -14.50 4.51
C GLU A 69 -3.64 -13.58 3.43
N GLU A 70 -4.49 -13.01 2.56
CA GLU A 70 -4.08 -11.98 1.60
C GLU A 70 -3.49 -10.76 2.31
N ALA A 71 -4.20 -10.24 3.32
CA ALA A 71 -3.72 -9.14 4.15
C ALA A 71 -2.41 -9.48 4.89
N PHE A 72 -2.27 -10.73 5.36
CA PHE A 72 -1.03 -11.21 5.94
C PHE A 72 0.12 -11.11 4.93
N PHE A 73 -0.05 -11.60 3.69
CA PHE A 73 1.02 -11.55 2.69
C PHE A 73 1.38 -10.12 2.28
N GLU A 74 0.40 -9.23 2.18
CA GLU A 74 0.66 -7.80 1.92
C GLU A 74 1.47 -7.15 3.05
N TRP A 75 1.06 -7.36 4.31
CA TRP A 75 1.81 -6.87 5.47
C TRP A 75 3.21 -7.51 5.54
N PHE A 76 3.29 -8.83 5.33
CA PHE A 76 4.54 -9.58 5.36
C PHE A 76 5.51 -9.10 4.28
N LEU A 77 4.98 -8.71 3.12
CA LEU A 77 5.78 -8.17 2.03
C LEU A 77 6.34 -6.79 2.37
N PHE A 78 5.49 -5.86 2.82
CA PHE A 78 5.83 -4.43 2.86
C PHE A 78 6.22 -3.88 4.22
N ASP A 79 5.78 -4.49 5.31
CA ASP A 79 5.84 -3.90 6.65
C ASP A 79 6.61 -4.79 7.62
N TYR A 80 6.50 -6.12 7.50
CA TYR A 80 7.29 -7.05 8.29
C TYR A 80 8.79 -6.81 8.11
N LYS A 81 9.51 -6.70 9.23
CA LYS A 81 10.96 -6.57 9.27
C LYS A 81 11.56 -7.92 9.66
N THR A 82 12.42 -8.45 8.80
CA THR A 82 13.21 -9.64 9.11
C THR A 82 14.19 -9.33 10.25
N ILE A 83 14.88 -10.36 10.74
CA ILE A 83 15.95 -10.23 11.74
C ILE A 83 17.04 -9.24 11.29
N SER A 84 17.28 -9.11 9.98
CA SER A 84 18.25 -8.14 9.44
C SER A 84 17.69 -6.72 9.26
N GLY A 85 16.47 -6.45 9.74
CA GLY A 85 15.83 -5.14 9.69
C GLY A 85 15.34 -4.74 8.29
N LYS A 86 15.35 -5.65 7.31
CA LYS A 86 14.86 -5.40 5.95
C LYS A 86 13.44 -5.94 5.79
N THR A 87 12.65 -5.31 4.92
CA THR A 87 11.36 -5.88 4.51
C THR A 87 11.59 -7.02 3.51
N ILE A 88 10.59 -7.88 3.36
CA ILE A 88 10.61 -8.90 2.32
C ILE A 88 10.66 -8.24 0.94
N PHE A 89 9.94 -7.14 0.72
CA PHE A 89 10.00 -6.38 -0.54
C PHE A 89 11.41 -5.85 -0.83
N HIS A 90 12.12 -5.33 0.17
CA HIS A 90 13.52 -4.91 0.01
C HIS A 90 14.41 -6.10 -0.38
N THR A 91 14.15 -7.29 0.15
CA THR A 91 14.89 -8.52 -0.21
C THR A 91 14.58 -8.94 -1.64
N PHE A 92 13.31 -8.88 -2.05
CA PHE A 92 12.86 -9.11 -3.43
C PHE A 92 13.55 -8.18 -4.43
N MET A 93 13.61 -6.88 -4.15
CA MET A 93 14.31 -5.92 -5.02
C MET A 93 15.80 -6.26 -5.16
N ASN A 94 16.47 -6.65 -4.07
CA ASN A 94 17.89 -7.01 -4.13
C ASN A 94 18.13 -8.31 -4.91
N HIS A 95 17.18 -9.25 -4.85
CA HIS A 95 17.26 -10.50 -5.61
C HIS A 95 17.08 -10.28 -7.11
N THR A 96 16.28 -9.29 -7.51
CA THR A 96 15.93 -8.96 -8.89
C THR A 96 16.72 -7.77 -9.46
N HIS A 97 17.63 -7.19 -8.68
CA HIS A 97 18.29 -5.90 -8.97
C HIS A 97 19.07 -5.87 -10.30
N GLN A 98 19.57 -7.02 -10.75
CA GLN A 98 20.30 -7.12 -12.02
C GLN A 98 19.39 -7.06 -13.25
N GLU A 99 18.10 -7.32 -13.10
CA GLU A 99 17.13 -7.41 -14.21
C GLU A 99 16.31 -6.12 -14.37
N TRP A 100 16.31 -5.24 -13.37
CA TRP A 100 15.50 -4.03 -13.37
C TRP A 100 16.18 -2.86 -14.07
N THR A 101 15.40 -2.20 -14.93
CA THR A 101 15.73 -0.89 -15.50
C THR A 101 15.71 0.20 -14.42
N GLU A 102 16.34 1.34 -14.67
CA GLU A 102 16.35 2.47 -13.72
C GLU A 102 14.92 2.94 -13.34
N PRO A 103 13.96 3.10 -14.27
CA PRO A 103 12.58 3.43 -13.91
C PRO A 103 11.93 2.41 -12.97
N GLU A 104 12.21 1.12 -13.14
CA GLU A 104 11.68 0.06 -12.26
C GLU A 104 12.28 0.13 -10.87
N ARG A 105 13.56 0.49 -10.74
CA ARG A 105 14.20 0.74 -9.44
C ARG A 105 13.58 1.93 -8.73
N ILE A 106 13.29 3.01 -9.45
CA ILE A 106 12.59 4.17 -8.90
C ILE A 106 11.18 3.76 -8.43
N GLN A 107 10.44 3.05 -9.28
CA GLN A 107 9.11 2.53 -8.91
C GLN A 107 9.18 1.65 -7.65
N GLY A 108 10.14 0.72 -7.58
CA GLY A 108 10.36 -0.13 -6.41
C GLY A 108 10.72 0.65 -5.15
N ALA A 109 11.48 1.74 -5.27
CA ALA A 109 11.75 2.61 -4.13
C ALA A 109 10.45 3.24 -3.58
N LEU A 110 9.48 3.58 -4.43
CA LEU A 110 8.17 4.07 -3.98
C LEU A 110 7.45 3.03 -3.13
N PHE A 111 7.48 1.74 -3.52
CA PHE A 111 6.88 0.64 -2.73
C PHE A 111 7.48 0.51 -1.33
N LEU A 112 8.79 0.75 -1.16
CA LEU A 112 9.41 0.74 0.17
C LEU A 112 8.84 1.81 1.10
N THR A 113 8.41 2.94 0.53
CA THR A 113 7.86 4.08 1.27
C THR A 113 6.35 4.06 1.41
N ALA A 114 5.64 3.29 0.57
CA ALA A 114 4.21 3.13 0.70
C ALA A 114 3.91 2.54 2.07
N ALA A 115 2.98 3.13 2.81
CA ALA A 115 2.45 2.57 4.04
C ALA A 115 0.97 2.23 3.80
N LEU A 116 0.43 1.32 4.60
CA LEU A 116 -1.01 1.19 4.70
C LEU A 116 -1.51 2.40 5.50
N GLU A 117 -2.19 3.31 4.82
CA GLU A 117 -2.55 4.62 5.36
C GLU A 117 -4.06 4.78 5.49
N PRO A 118 -4.53 5.46 6.55
CA PRO A 118 -5.93 5.82 6.70
C PRO A 118 -6.26 7.01 5.79
N VAL A 119 -7.33 6.85 5.03
CA VAL A 119 -7.86 7.85 4.12
C VAL A 119 -9.37 7.98 4.30
N GLU A 120 -9.89 9.12 3.91
CA GLU A 120 -11.31 9.32 3.62
C GLU A 120 -11.52 9.13 2.12
N ILE A 121 -12.35 8.18 1.72
CA ILE A 121 -12.86 8.03 0.36
C ILE A 121 -13.96 9.06 0.20
N THR A 122 -13.71 10.09 -0.61
CA THR A 122 -14.61 11.23 -0.77
C THR A 122 -15.57 11.07 -1.94
N ASP A 123 -15.17 10.31 -2.97
CA ASP A 123 -16.00 10.03 -4.14
C ASP A 123 -15.64 8.69 -4.78
N VAL A 124 -16.62 8.02 -5.40
CA VAL A 124 -16.45 6.75 -6.13
C VAL A 124 -16.93 6.96 -7.56
N LEU A 125 -15.98 7.18 -8.46
CA LEU A 125 -16.24 7.52 -9.87
C LEU A 125 -16.60 6.28 -10.70
N SER A 126 -15.98 5.14 -10.36
CA SER A 126 -16.24 3.83 -10.97
C SER A 126 -15.72 2.72 -10.06
N PRO A 127 -16.02 1.44 -10.33
CA PRO A 127 -15.46 0.31 -9.55
C PRO A 127 -13.92 0.28 -9.49
N ASN A 128 -13.24 0.96 -10.41
CA ASN A 128 -11.78 0.98 -10.51
C ASN A 128 -11.18 2.36 -10.18
N GLN A 129 -11.98 3.37 -9.88
CA GLN A 129 -11.51 4.75 -9.71
C GLN A 129 -12.28 5.48 -8.62
N PHE A 130 -11.56 6.07 -7.67
CA PHE A 130 -12.14 6.76 -6.53
C PHE A 130 -11.20 7.85 -6.01
N GLU A 131 -11.74 8.88 -5.38
CA GLU A 131 -10.96 9.97 -4.79
C GLU A 131 -10.75 9.73 -3.30
N VAL A 132 -9.56 10.07 -2.83
CA VAL A 132 -9.22 9.95 -1.41
C VAL A 132 -8.52 11.18 -0.86
N MET A 133 -8.81 11.49 0.39
CA MET A 133 -8.13 12.51 1.18
C MET A 133 -7.38 11.89 2.37
N PRO A 134 -6.12 12.29 2.63
CA PRO A 134 -5.42 11.84 3.82
C PRO A 134 -6.09 12.33 5.11
N VAL A 135 -6.34 11.43 6.05
CA VAL A 135 -6.96 11.75 7.34
C VAL A 135 -6.17 12.78 8.15
N LEU A 136 -4.83 12.80 8.01
CA LEU A 136 -3.98 13.72 8.76
C LEU A 136 -4.07 15.19 8.27
N GLY A 137 -4.98 15.51 7.33
CA GLY A 137 -5.32 16.87 6.91
C GLY A 137 -4.20 17.68 6.24
N LYS A 138 -3.03 17.07 5.99
CA LYS A 138 -1.83 17.72 5.42
C LYS A 138 -1.62 17.44 3.93
N GLY A 139 -2.61 16.87 3.24
CA GLY A 139 -2.49 16.50 1.83
C GLY A 139 -3.71 16.87 1.01
N SER A 140 -3.51 16.96 -0.30
CA SER A 140 -4.59 17.19 -1.27
C SER A 140 -5.36 15.91 -1.54
N SER A 141 -6.59 16.04 -2.06
CA SER A 141 -7.29 14.92 -2.69
C SER A 141 -6.43 14.35 -3.82
N SER A 142 -6.50 13.04 -4.00
CA SER A 142 -5.82 12.30 -5.05
C SER A 142 -6.76 11.27 -5.65
N LEU A 143 -6.76 11.17 -6.98
CA LEU A 143 -7.45 10.10 -7.70
C LEU A 143 -6.66 8.80 -7.57
N VAL A 144 -7.31 7.77 -7.03
CA VAL A 144 -6.77 6.41 -6.91
C VAL A 144 -7.38 5.53 -7.99
N ILE A 145 -6.53 4.75 -8.65
CA ILE A 145 -6.92 3.75 -9.64
C ILE A 145 -6.61 2.34 -9.15
N SER A 146 -7.49 1.39 -9.44
CA SER A 146 -7.30 -0.03 -9.16
C SER A 146 -7.32 -0.83 -10.45
N LYS A 147 -6.45 -1.86 -10.56
CA LYS A 147 -6.48 -2.80 -11.69
C LYS A 147 -7.67 -3.74 -11.63
N GLU A 148 -8.19 -3.99 -10.44
CA GLU A 148 -9.33 -4.87 -10.21
C GLU A 148 -10.52 -4.06 -9.67
N PRO A 149 -11.76 -4.40 -10.09
CA PRO A 149 -12.94 -3.69 -9.63
C PRO A 149 -13.14 -3.93 -8.12
N LEU A 150 -13.50 -2.87 -7.41
CA LEU A 150 -13.71 -2.87 -5.97
C LEU A 150 -15.16 -2.52 -5.65
N ASP A 151 -15.67 -3.14 -4.60
CA ASP A 151 -16.93 -2.76 -3.97
C ASP A 151 -16.62 -1.87 -2.76
N ILE A 152 -16.51 -0.57 -3.00
CA ILE A 152 -16.21 0.45 -1.98
C ILE A 152 -17.24 1.56 -2.01
N CYS A 153 -17.42 2.22 -0.87
CA CYS A 153 -18.29 3.38 -0.72
C CYS A 153 -17.54 4.54 -0.06
N VAL A 154 -18.14 5.73 -0.13
CA VAL A 154 -17.68 6.92 0.60
C VAL A 154 -17.60 6.61 2.10
N GLY A 155 -16.51 7.02 2.74
CA GLY A 155 -16.24 6.71 4.14
C GLY A 155 -14.75 6.62 4.43
N TYR A 156 -14.38 5.96 5.53
CA TYR A 156 -12.98 5.81 5.92
C TYR A 156 -12.46 4.43 5.53
N ALA A 157 -11.21 4.37 5.10
CA ALA A 157 -10.55 3.11 4.79
C ALA A 157 -9.06 3.17 5.07
N PHE A 158 -8.44 2.01 5.25
CA PHE A 158 -7.01 1.84 5.11
C PHE A 158 -6.70 1.28 3.74
N LEU A 159 -5.77 1.92 3.03
CA LEU A 159 -5.29 1.43 1.75
C LEU A 159 -3.81 1.76 1.57
N ARG A 160 -3.18 1.07 0.63
CA ARG A 160 -1.79 1.32 0.23
C ARG A 160 -1.79 1.73 -1.22
N LYS A 161 -1.16 2.85 -1.52
CA LYS A 161 -1.08 3.37 -2.89
C LYS A 161 0.33 3.80 -3.27
N ILE A 162 0.60 3.77 -4.56
CA ILE A 162 1.87 4.19 -5.17
C ILE A 162 1.59 5.38 -6.06
N PRO A 163 2.25 6.53 -5.83
CA PRO A 163 2.08 7.68 -6.71
C PRO A 163 2.65 7.37 -8.09
N LEU A 164 1.85 7.63 -9.12
CA LEU A 164 2.24 7.56 -10.53
C LEU A 164 2.40 8.98 -11.08
N ILE A 165 2.07 9.19 -12.36
CA ILE A 165 2.32 10.45 -13.05
C ILE A 165 1.19 11.44 -12.77
N THR A 166 -0.06 10.99 -12.89
CA THR A 166 -1.26 11.82 -12.69
C THR A 166 -2.20 11.30 -11.62
N THR A 167 -2.08 10.03 -11.26
CA THR A 167 -2.93 9.34 -10.30
C THR A 167 -2.08 8.54 -9.34
N ASP A 168 -2.70 8.07 -8.26
CA ASP A 168 -2.12 7.06 -7.41
C ASP A 168 -2.68 5.69 -7.80
N MET A 169 -1.86 4.65 -7.76
CA MET A 169 -2.31 3.28 -7.99
C MET A 169 -2.48 2.54 -6.68
N LEU A 170 -3.66 1.97 -6.46
CA LEU A 170 -3.93 1.06 -5.36
C LEU A 170 -3.07 -0.19 -5.48
N ILE A 171 -2.49 -0.61 -4.36
CA ILE A 171 -1.73 -1.84 -4.24
C ILE A 171 -2.27 -2.63 -3.06
N GLY A 172 -2.74 -3.84 -3.36
CA GLY A 172 -3.33 -4.73 -2.37
C GLY A 172 -4.73 -4.32 -1.96
N SER A 173 -5.10 -4.73 -0.76
CA SER A 173 -6.47 -4.71 -0.26
C SER A 173 -6.86 -3.34 0.28
N VAL A 174 -8.16 -3.05 0.22
CA VAL A 174 -8.78 -1.90 0.90
C VAL A 174 -9.50 -2.41 2.14
N PHE A 175 -9.15 -1.87 3.31
CA PHE A 175 -9.80 -2.22 4.57
C PHE A 175 -10.76 -1.11 4.98
N VAL A 176 -12.05 -1.29 4.70
CA VAL A 176 -13.08 -0.30 5.03
C VAL A 176 -13.26 -0.21 6.55
N VAL A 177 -13.25 1.02 7.05
CA VAL A 177 -13.42 1.34 8.46
C VAL A 177 -14.86 1.76 8.69
N LYS A 178 -15.59 0.95 9.46
CA LYS A 178 -17.01 1.20 9.78
C LYS A 178 -17.20 2.37 10.75
N GLU A 179 -16.25 2.57 11.66
CA GLU A 179 -16.39 3.53 12.76
C GLU A 179 -15.24 4.54 12.78
N TRP A 180 -15.58 5.82 12.71
CA TRP A 180 -14.62 6.93 12.82
C TRP A 180 -13.77 6.89 14.09
N ARG A 181 -14.29 6.32 15.19
CA ARG A 181 -13.55 6.15 16.46
C ARG A 181 -12.24 5.39 16.30
N VAL A 182 -12.15 4.44 15.36
CA VAL A 182 -10.91 3.74 15.02
C VAL A 182 -9.84 4.74 14.57
N ILE A 183 -10.24 5.68 13.71
CA ILE A 183 -9.36 6.71 13.17
C ILE A 183 -8.97 7.72 14.25
N GLU A 184 -9.93 8.16 15.08
CA GLU A 184 -9.64 9.05 16.22
C GLU A 184 -8.62 8.44 17.17
N LYS A 185 -8.80 7.16 17.49
CA LYS A 185 -7.87 6.43 18.34
C LYS A 185 -6.48 6.35 17.71
N LEU A 186 -6.37 6.02 16.43
CA LEU A 186 -5.09 5.98 15.73
C LEU A 186 -4.39 7.35 15.75
N LEU A 187 -5.12 8.45 15.58
CA LEU A 187 -4.57 9.80 15.62
C LEU A 187 -4.11 10.17 17.04
N ALA A 188 -4.85 9.75 18.06
CA ALA A 188 -4.48 9.94 19.46
C ALA A 188 -3.21 9.15 19.82
N ASP A 189 -3.17 7.86 19.50
CA ASP A 189 -2.01 7.00 19.75
C ASP A 189 -0.75 7.52 19.02
N TYR A 190 -0.89 8.07 17.80
CA TYR A 190 0.22 8.72 17.10
C TYR A 190 0.72 9.98 17.81
N LYS A 191 -0.18 10.87 18.23
CA LYS A 191 0.17 12.09 18.98
C LYS A 191 0.88 11.75 20.29
N ASP A 192 0.43 10.71 20.98
CA ASP A 192 1.07 10.26 22.21
C ASP A 192 2.45 9.65 21.96
N ALA A 193 2.61 8.91 20.87
CA ALA A 193 3.91 8.38 20.47
C ALA A 193 4.91 9.50 20.10
N GLU A 194 4.44 10.56 19.43
CA GLU A 194 5.24 11.75 19.10
C GLU A 194 5.70 12.49 20.37
N LYS A 195 4.80 12.67 21.36
CA LYS A 195 5.12 13.32 22.65
C LYS A 195 6.14 12.54 23.49
N ARG A 196 6.16 11.20 23.40
CA ARG A 196 7.09 10.34 24.15
C ARG A 196 8.54 10.40 23.66
N GLY A 197 8.88 11.33 22.76
CA GLY A 197 10.26 11.69 22.43
C GLY A 197 10.94 10.77 21.42
N LYS A 198 10.25 9.75 20.90
CA LYS A 198 10.67 9.10 19.66
C LYS A 198 10.34 10.07 18.52
N LYS A 199 11.34 10.56 17.80
CA LYS A 199 11.16 11.26 16.50
C LYS A 199 10.58 10.31 15.45
N MET A 200 9.39 9.77 15.69
CA MET A 200 8.72 8.82 14.83
C MET A 200 7.84 9.61 13.87
N THR A 201 8.12 9.46 12.58
CA THR A 201 7.29 10.07 11.54
C THR A 201 5.95 9.34 11.46
N TRP A 202 4.92 10.03 10.97
CA TRP A 202 3.60 9.45 10.69
C TRP A 202 3.69 8.13 9.90
N ARG A 203 4.51 8.12 8.85
CA ARG A 203 4.73 6.95 8.01
C ARG A 203 5.38 5.79 8.78
N ALA A 204 6.38 6.07 9.62
CA ALA A 204 7.01 5.04 10.45
C ALA A 204 6.01 4.45 11.46
N PHE A 205 5.18 5.30 12.08
CA PHE A 205 4.11 4.83 12.95
C PHE A 205 3.12 3.91 12.23
N LEU A 206 2.67 4.30 11.05
CA LEU A 206 1.75 3.49 10.24
C LEU A 206 2.37 2.14 9.85
N LYS A 207 3.64 2.11 9.43
CA LYS A 207 4.35 0.86 9.11
C LYS A 207 4.36 -0.14 10.26
N GLU A 208 4.35 0.33 11.50
CA GLU A 208 4.36 -0.52 12.69
C GLU A 208 2.95 -0.87 13.20
N ASN A 209 1.95 -0.02 12.97
CA ASN A 209 0.68 -0.08 13.70
C ASN A 209 -0.58 -0.14 12.83
N SER A 210 -0.51 0.12 11.52
CA SER A 210 -1.70 0.24 10.65
C SER A 210 -2.64 -0.97 10.73
N MET A 211 -2.08 -2.18 10.68
CA MET A 211 -2.88 -3.42 10.70
C MET A 211 -3.70 -3.60 11.97
N LYS A 212 -3.21 -3.10 13.12
CA LYS A 212 -3.97 -3.12 14.38
C LYS A 212 -5.29 -2.35 14.27
N TYR A 213 -5.31 -1.26 13.50
CA TYR A 213 -6.48 -0.42 13.32
C TYR A 213 -7.34 -0.88 12.15
N ALA A 214 -6.71 -1.31 11.05
CA ALA A 214 -7.42 -1.81 9.87
C ALA A 214 -8.27 -3.05 10.17
N PHE A 215 -7.84 -3.88 11.14
CA PHE A 215 -8.53 -5.11 11.55
C PHE A 215 -9.12 -5.07 12.96
N CYS A 216 -9.23 -3.89 13.58
CA CYS A 216 -9.64 -3.79 14.98
C CYS A 216 -11.03 -4.42 15.20
N PRO A 217 -11.17 -5.45 16.05
CA PRO A 217 -12.48 -5.98 16.39
C PRO A 217 -13.26 -4.97 17.24
N GLU A 218 -14.56 -4.85 16.97
CA GLU A 218 -15.51 -3.90 17.57
C GLU A 218 -15.53 -3.91 19.12
N SER A 219 -14.98 -4.95 19.76
CA SER A 219 -14.96 -5.14 21.22
C SER A 219 -13.73 -4.59 21.96
N SER A 220 -12.77 -3.96 21.27
CA SER A 220 -11.49 -3.49 21.86
C SER A 220 -11.33 -1.96 21.89
N LEU A 221 -12.40 -1.21 21.59
CA LEU A 221 -12.46 0.26 21.59
C LEU A 221 -13.25 0.81 22.77
#